data_AF-A0A7I8LIL5-F1
#
_entry.id   AF-A0A7I8LIL5-F1
#
_cell.length_a   1.000
_cell.length_b   1.000
_cell.length_c   1.000
_cell.angle_alpha   90.00
_cell.angle_beta   90.00
_cell.angle_gamma   90.00
#
_symmetry.space_group_name_H-M   'P 1'
#
loop_
_entity.id
_entity.type
_entity.pdbx_description
1 polymer ?
#
loop_
_entity_poly.entity_id
_entity_poly.type
_entity_poly.pdbx_seq_one_letter_code
_entity_poly.pdbx_strand_id
1 'polypeptide(L)'
;MALATAAASPGSLAAFGERRVESRRRKWRIHLQISCRKRDREQHQHERHPYKVVEITPPPTDLGVRCFPSNMQCGESVTIEGQAYTISAVTHRYQLRHGRYKPSEKRLDVQSTGRYILNLYLENLLQKS
;
A
#
# COMPACT_ATOMS: atom_id res chain seq x y z
N MET A 1 45.09 -43.80 -58.00
CA MET A 1 44.96 -42.97 -56.79
C MET A 1 44.46 -41.60 -57.22
N ALA A 2 43.15 -41.36 -57.16
CA ALA A 2 42.55 -40.08 -57.52
C ALA A 2 41.89 -39.50 -56.26
N LEU A 3 42.38 -38.33 -55.85
CA LEU A 3 41.98 -37.62 -54.64
C LEU A 3 40.62 -36.96 -54.85
N ALA A 4 39.67 -37.25 -53.96
CA ALA A 4 38.36 -36.61 -53.90
C ALA A 4 38.45 -35.28 -53.14
N THR A 5 38.10 -34.18 -53.79
CA THR A 5 37.91 -32.86 -53.15
C THR A 5 36.44 -32.67 -52.80
N ALA A 6 36.10 -32.79 -51.52
CA ALA A 6 34.78 -32.50 -50.99
C ALA A 6 34.64 -31.02 -50.63
N ALA A 7 33.70 -30.32 -51.27
CA ALA A 7 33.27 -28.97 -50.93
C ALA A 7 32.21 -29.04 -49.82
N ALA A 8 32.51 -28.49 -48.64
CA ALA A 8 31.58 -28.38 -47.52
C ALA A 8 30.76 -27.09 -47.62
N SER A 9 29.44 -27.24 -47.67
CA SER A 9 28.46 -26.16 -47.63
C SER A 9 28.26 -25.63 -46.20
N PRO A 10 27.90 -24.34 -46.02
CA PRO A 10 27.64 -23.75 -44.72
C PRO A 10 26.18 -23.96 -44.28
N GLY A 11 25.99 -24.07 -42.97
CA GLY A 11 24.70 -23.74 -42.35
C GLY A 11 23.96 -24.92 -41.73
N SER A 12 24.01 -24.99 -40.40
CA SER A 12 22.87 -25.30 -39.54
C SER A 12 23.34 -25.24 -38.09
N LEU A 13 23.22 -24.07 -37.48
CA LEU A 13 23.34 -23.89 -36.05
C LEU A 13 22.20 -24.66 -35.39
N ALA A 14 22.54 -25.72 -34.65
CA ALA A 14 21.57 -26.51 -33.92
C ALA A 14 20.92 -25.67 -32.82
N ALA A 15 19.60 -25.53 -32.96
CA ALA A 15 18.57 -25.23 -31.97
C ALA A 15 19.05 -25.02 -30.52
N PHE A 16 19.20 -23.76 -30.12
CA PHE A 16 19.15 -23.37 -28.70
C PHE A 16 17.68 -23.21 -28.33
N GLY A 17 17.14 -24.19 -27.60
CA GLY A 17 15.77 -24.18 -27.13
C GLY A 17 15.47 -22.93 -26.29
N GLU A 18 14.54 -22.12 -26.80
CA GLU A 18 13.91 -21.02 -26.08
C GLU A 18 13.19 -21.56 -24.85
N ARG A 19 13.82 -21.47 -23.67
CA ARG A 19 13.07 -21.46 -22.42
C ARG A 19 12.40 -20.11 -22.28
N ARG A 20 11.17 -20.04 -22.79
CA ARG A 20 10.17 -19.03 -22.48
C ARG A 20 9.93 -19.03 -20.97
N VAL A 21 10.66 -18.19 -20.25
CA VAL A 21 10.35 -17.92 -18.84
C VAL A 21 9.14 -17.00 -18.83
N GLU A 22 7.97 -17.62 -18.75
CA GLU A 22 6.70 -16.93 -18.55
C GLU A 22 6.73 -16.28 -17.16
N SER A 23 7.13 -15.00 -17.16
CA SER A 23 7.12 -14.15 -15.98
C SER A 23 5.68 -13.99 -15.52
N ARG A 24 5.27 -14.87 -14.61
CA ARG A 24 4.05 -14.72 -13.81
C ARG A 24 4.19 -13.41 -13.04
N ARG A 25 3.69 -12.31 -13.62
CA ARG A 25 3.40 -11.07 -12.90
C ARG A 25 2.48 -11.46 -11.75
N ARG A 26 3.07 -11.70 -10.58
CA ARG A 26 2.35 -11.88 -9.33
C ARG A 26 1.73 -10.53 -9.01
N LYS A 27 0.53 -10.32 -9.54
CA LYS A 27 -0.31 -9.17 -9.23
C LYS A 27 -0.84 -9.40 -7.81
N TRP A 28 -0.01 -9.06 -6.83
CA TRP A 28 -0.40 -9.01 -5.43
C TRP A 28 -1.36 -7.84 -5.25
N ARG A 29 -2.64 -8.04 -5.57
CA ARG A 29 -3.71 -7.22 -5.01
C ARG A 29 -3.88 -7.68 -3.57
N ILE A 30 -3.12 -7.06 -2.66
CA ILE A 30 -3.31 -7.22 -1.23
C ILE A 30 -4.62 -6.49 -0.88
N HIS A 31 -5.75 -7.18 -1.05
CA HIS A 31 -7.01 -6.76 -0.43
C HIS A 31 -6.89 -7.09 1.06
N LEU A 32 -6.33 -6.16 1.84
CA LEU A 32 -6.35 -6.19 3.30
C LEU A 32 -7.80 -5.95 3.75
N GLN A 33 -8.61 -7.01 3.74
CA GLN A 33 -9.87 -7.07 4.47
C GLN A 33 -9.53 -7.29 5.95
N ILE A 34 -9.35 -6.20 6.66
CA ILE A 34 -8.88 -6.22 8.05
C ILE A 34 -10.09 -6.39 8.97
N SER A 35 -10.36 -7.64 9.31
CA SER A 35 -11.32 -8.01 10.35
C SER A 35 -10.63 -7.95 11.72
N CYS A 36 -11.13 -7.11 12.64
CA CYS A 36 -10.76 -7.16 14.05
C CYS A 36 -11.27 -8.46 14.69
N ARG A 37 -10.50 -9.55 14.60
CA ARG A 37 -10.75 -10.75 15.43
C ARG A 37 -10.26 -10.48 16.86
N LYS A 38 -11.19 -10.43 17.81
CA LYS A 38 -10.93 -10.46 19.25
C LYS A 38 -10.20 -11.76 19.57
N ARG A 39 -8.91 -11.68 19.92
CA ARG A 39 -8.13 -12.79 20.48
C ARG A 39 -7.55 -12.30 21.81
N ASP A 40 -7.91 -12.98 22.89
CA ASP A 40 -7.45 -12.72 24.25
C ASP A 40 -5.92 -12.77 24.32
N ARG A 41 -5.33 -11.66 24.77
CA ARG A 41 -4.05 -11.54 25.48
C ARG A 41 -3.71 -10.06 25.61
N GLU A 42 -3.66 -9.60 26.86
CA GLU A 42 -3.55 -8.20 27.31
C GLU A 42 -2.27 -7.47 26.85
N GLN A 43 -1.35 -8.15 26.17
CA GLN A 43 -0.04 -7.61 25.78
C GLN A 43 -0.01 -6.96 24.37
N HIS A 44 -0.97 -7.27 23.48
CA HIS A 44 -1.11 -6.64 22.15
C HIS A 44 -2.24 -5.61 22.08
N GLN A 45 -2.61 -5.04 23.23
CA GLN A 45 -3.75 -4.12 23.32
C GLN A 45 -3.49 -2.83 22.51
N HIS A 46 -2.25 -2.32 22.53
CA HIS A 46 -1.85 -1.10 21.82
C HIS A 46 -1.96 -1.19 20.28
N GLU A 47 -1.66 -2.37 19.72
CA GLU A 47 -1.60 -2.58 18.26
C GLU A 47 -3.00 -2.71 17.64
N ARG A 48 -4.01 -3.12 18.43
CA ARG A 48 -5.36 -3.44 17.93
C ARG A 48 -6.41 -2.35 18.15
N HIS A 49 -6.05 -1.16 18.62
CA HIS A 49 -7.01 -0.07 18.72
C HIS A 49 -7.51 0.30 17.31
N PRO A 50 -8.83 0.28 17.08
CA PRO A 50 -9.37 0.59 15.77
C PRO A 50 -9.19 2.08 15.48
N TYR A 51 -9.02 2.39 14.21
CA TYR A 51 -8.89 3.76 13.72
C TYR A 51 -10.26 4.30 13.36
N LYS A 52 -10.55 5.51 13.84
CA LYS A 52 -11.66 6.32 13.31
C LYS A 52 -11.21 6.94 12.00
N VAL A 53 -11.91 6.64 10.91
CA VAL A 53 -11.55 7.13 9.59
C VAL A 53 -12.48 8.27 9.21
N VAL A 54 -11.89 9.41 8.85
CA VAL A 54 -12.63 10.62 8.49
C VAL A 54 -12.10 11.11 7.15
N GLU A 55 -13.00 11.33 6.20
CA GLU A 55 -12.70 12.10 5.01
C GLU A 55 -12.66 13.59 5.37
N ILE A 56 -11.51 14.21 5.20
CA ILE A 56 -11.28 15.63 5.53
C ILE A 56 -11.69 16.58 4.40
N THR A 57 -12.11 16.06 3.24
CA THR A 57 -12.69 16.86 2.17
C THR A 57 -13.89 17.63 2.74
N PRO A 58 -13.91 18.98 2.73
CA PRO A 58 -15.05 19.72 3.26
C PRO A 58 -16.32 19.43 2.44
N PRO A 59 -17.46 19.07 3.05
CA PRO A 59 -17.70 18.88 4.49
C PRO A 59 -17.14 17.54 5.03
N PRO A 60 -16.52 17.52 6.22
CA PRO A 60 -15.92 16.31 6.77
C PRO A 60 -16.94 15.17 6.90
N THR A 61 -16.58 13.99 6.41
CA THR A 61 -17.46 12.81 6.38
C THR A 61 -16.83 11.66 7.14
N ASP A 62 -17.55 11.07 8.08
CA ASP A 62 -17.07 9.92 8.84
C ASP A 62 -17.25 8.63 8.01
N LEU A 63 -16.14 7.98 7.63
CA LEU A 63 -16.14 6.70 6.90
C LEU A 63 -16.20 5.49 7.84
N GLY A 64 -16.40 5.74 9.14
CA GLY A 64 -16.57 4.75 10.17
C GLY A 64 -15.27 4.29 10.86
N VAL A 65 -15.41 3.26 11.68
CA VAL A 65 -14.32 2.72 12.51
C VAL A 65 -13.79 1.45 11.87
N ARG A 66 -12.51 1.44 11.51
CA ARG A 66 -11.88 0.33 10.80
C ARG A 66 -10.59 -0.09 11.49
N CYS A 67 -10.28 -1.36 11.36
CA CYS A 67 -9.06 -1.92 11.89
C CYS A 67 -8.01 -1.78 10.79
N PHE A 68 -6.93 -1.06 11.06
CA PHE A 68 -5.78 -0.97 10.15
C PHE A 68 -4.55 -1.49 10.89
N PRO A 69 -3.51 -1.96 10.18
CA PRO A 69 -2.30 -2.34 10.88
C PRO A 69 -1.66 -1.08 11.49
N SER A 70 -0.92 -1.25 12.58
CA SER A 70 -0.37 -0.13 13.35
C SER A 70 0.70 0.67 12.61
N ASN A 71 1.20 0.18 11.47
CA ASN A 71 2.24 0.77 10.66
C ASN A 71 1.71 1.63 9.50
N MET A 72 0.46 2.10 9.56
CA MET A 72 -0.08 3.04 8.57
C MET A 72 0.74 4.34 8.54
N GLN A 73 1.08 4.79 7.34
CA GLN A 73 1.86 6.01 7.12
C GLN A 73 1.09 7.03 6.28
N CYS A 74 1.45 8.31 6.43
CA CYS A 74 0.92 9.35 5.54
C CYS A 74 1.38 9.10 4.09
N GLY A 75 0.49 9.34 3.13
CA GLY A 75 0.72 9.06 1.70
C GLY A 75 0.39 7.63 1.27
N GLU A 76 0.07 6.74 2.20
CA GLU A 76 -0.36 5.38 1.86
C GLU A 76 -1.78 5.33 1.26
N SER A 77 -2.00 4.44 0.29
CA SER A 77 -3.31 4.23 -0.33
C SER A 77 -4.10 3.16 0.43
N VAL A 78 -5.26 3.52 0.96
CA VAL A 78 -6.19 2.61 1.63
C VAL A 78 -7.48 2.44 0.84
N THR A 79 -7.98 1.22 0.77
CA THR A 79 -9.27 0.92 0.15
C THR A 79 -10.36 0.84 1.20
N ILE A 80 -11.28 1.80 1.20
CA ILE A 80 -12.42 1.85 2.11
C ILE A 80 -13.68 1.75 1.25
N GLU A 81 -14.54 0.76 1.52
CA GLU A 81 -15.84 0.60 0.84
C GLU A 81 -15.75 0.51 -0.70
N GLY A 82 -14.64 -0.01 -1.21
CA GLY A 82 -14.40 -0.15 -2.65
C GLY A 82 -13.85 1.11 -3.33
N GLN A 83 -13.69 2.20 -2.59
CA GLN A 83 -13.05 3.43 -3.05
C GLN A 83 -11.61 3.52 -2.54
N ALA A 84 -10.72 4.08 -3.36
CA ALA A 84 -9.33 4.31 -3.02
C ALA A 84 -9.16 5.71 -2.44
N TYR A 85 -8.63 5.76 -1.22
CA TYR A 85 -8.30 6.97 -0.51
C TYR A 85 -6.80 6.99 -0.21
N THR A 86 -6.25 8.19 -0.06
CA THR A 86 -4.88 8.40 0.40
C THR A 86 -4.90 8.97 1.81
N ILE A 87 -4.06 8.43 2.69
CA ILE A 87 -3.93 8.90 4.06
C ILE A 87 -3.23 10.26 4.04
N SER A 88 -3.90 11.29 4.53
CA SER A 88 -3.30 12.61 4.70
C SER A 88 -2.60 12.73 6.05
N ALA A 89 -3.21 12.24 7.12
CA ALA A 89 -2.66 12.32 8.46
C ALA A 89 -3.05 11.12 9.32
N VAL A 90 -2.12 10.72 10.19
CA VAL A 90 -2.31 9.67 11.21
C VAL A 90 -2.16 10.31 12.58
N THR A 91 -3.24 10.28 13.38
CA THR A 91 -3.26 10.89 14.71
C THR A 91 -3.40 9.82 15.79
N HIS A 92 -2.46 9.80 16.74
CA HIS A 92 -2.51 8.95 17.93
C HIS A 92 -2.65 9.80 19.19
N ARG A 93 -3.79 9.69 19.86
CA ARG A 93 -4.09 10.44 21.09
C ARG A 93 -3.73 9.63 22.31
N TYR A 94 -2.90 10.20 23.19
CA TYR A 94 -2.53 9.61 24.46
C TYR A 94 -3.11 10.43 25.63
N GLN A 95 -3.45 9.75 26.72
CA GLN A 95 -3.95 10.34 27.95
C GLN A 95 -3.05 9.97 29.13
N LEU A 96 -2.72 10.95 29.97
CA LEU A 96 -1.99 10.71 31.20
C LEU A 96 -2.92 10.07 32.24
N ARG A 97 -2.58 8.87 32.72
CA ARG A 97 -3.33 8.14 33.74
C ARG A 97 -2.34 7.56 34.76
N HIS A 98 -2.45 7.98 36.02
CA HIS A 98 -1.65 7.45 37.14
C HIS A 98 -0.14 7.48 36.86
N GLY A 99 0.37 8.63 36.39
CA GLY A 99 1.79 8.82 36.10
C GLY A 99 2.29 8.13 34.81
N ARG A 100 1.42 7.55 33.97
CA ARG A 100 1.80 6.93 32.69
C ARG A 100 0.89 7.36 31.54
N TYR A 101 1.46 7.55 30.35
CA TYR A 101 0.67 7.81 29.15
C TYR A 101 0.04 6.52 28.63
N LYS A 102 -1.29 6.51 28.51
CA LYS A 102 -2.07 5.42 27.92
C LYS A 102 -2.65 5.86 26.57
N PRO A 103 -2.64 5.00 25.54
CA PRO A 103 -3.33 5.31 24.28
C PRO A 103 -4.82 5.45 24.55
N SER A 104 -5.46 6.40 23.90
CA SER A 104 -6.89 6.65 24.04
C SER A 104 -7.63 6.48 22.72
N GLU A 105 -7.13 7.09 21.65
CA GLU A 105 -7.85 7.18 20.40
C GLU A 105 -6.87 7.20 19.24
N LYS A 106 -7.24 6.56 18.14
CA LYS A 106 -6.51 6.62 16.88
C LYS A 106 -7.43 7.12 15.78
N ARG A 107 -6.94 8.06 14.98
CA ARG A 107 -7.69 8.71 13.90
C ARG A 107 -6.86 8.69 12.62
N LEU A 108 -7.50 8.33 11.52
CA LEU A 108 -6.96 8.41 10.17
C LEU A 108 -7.76 9.45 9.40
N ASP A 109 -7.08 10.50 8.99
CA ASP A 109 -7.66 11.50 8.10
C ASP A 109 -7.26 11.15 6.67
N VAL A 110 -8.28 10.89 5.85
CA VAL A 110 -8.11 10.42 4.47
C VAL A 110 -8.69 11.42 3.50
N GLN A 111 -8.15 11.43 2.29
CA GLN A 111 -8.66 12.21 1.16
C GLN A 111 -8.81 11.28 -0.04
N SER A 112 -9.70 11.61 -0.98
CA SER A 112 -9.70 10.92 -2.27
C SER A 112 -8.33 11.05 -2.94
N THR A 113 -7.87 9.98 -3.59
CA THR A 113 -6.52 9.97 -4.20
C THR A 113 -6.33 11.11 -5.21
N GLY A 114 -7.38 11.46 -5.96
CA GLY A 114 -7.34 12.61 -6.88
C GLY A 114 -7.12 13.94 -6.16
N ARG A 115 -7.85 14.19 -5.05
CA ARG A 115 -7.72 15.43 -4.28
C ARG A 115 -6.33 15.56 -3.64
N TYR A 116 -5.79 14.47 -3.10
CA TYR A 116 -4.45 14.45 -2.53
C TYR A 116 -3.37 14.88 -3.56
N ILE A 117 -3.42 14.31 -4.77
CA ILE A 117 -2.48 14.63 -5.84
C ILE A 117 -2.60 16.11 -6.28
N LEU A 118 -3.83 16.61 -6.39
CA LEU A 118 -4.06 18.01 -6.76
C LEU A 118 -3.51 18.98 -5.71
N ASN A 119 -3.72 18.69 -4.43
CA ASN A 119 -3.18 19.51 -3.34
C ASN A 119 -1.66 19.53 -3.37
N LEU A 120 -1.01 18.38 -3.54
CA LEU A 120 0.44 18.31 -3.70
C LEU A 120 0.93 19.17 -4.87
N TYR A 121 0.25 19.12 -6.02
CA TYR A 121 0.62 19.93 -7.17
C TYR A 121 0.51 21.43 -6.87
N LEU A 122 -0.59 21.86 -6.28
CA LEU A 122 -0.82 23.28 -5.94
C LEU A 122 0.17 23.79 -4.89
N GLU A 123 0.43 23.01 -3.84
CA GLU A 123 1.44 23.33 -2.81
C GLU A 123 2.83 23.52 -3.43
N ASN A 124 3.21 22.63 -4.37
CA ASN A 124 4.49 22.73 -5.07
C ASN A 124 4.59 23.97 -5.98
N LEU A 125 3.49 24.46 -6.53
CA LEU A 125 3.48 25.70 -7.32
C LEU A 125 3.62 26.93 -6.42
N LEU A 126 2.86 26.97 -5.32
CA LEU A 126 2.91 28.07 -4.35
C LEU A 126 4.29 28.20 -3.68
N GLN A 127 4.98 27.08 -3.47
CA GLN A 127 6.32 27.11 -2.90
C GLN A 127 7.39 27.63 -3.88
N LYS A 128 7.09 27.66 -5.18
CA LYS A 128 8.02 28.10 -6.24
C LYS A 128 7.80 29.56 -6.70
N SER A 129 6.75 30.22 -6.23
CA SER A 129 6.46 31.64 -6.47
C SER A 129 7.11 32.52 -5.41
#